data_AF-A0A377WFM2-F1
#
_entry.id   AF-A0A377WFM2-F1
#
_cell.length_a   1.000
_cell.length_b   1.000
_cell.length_c   1.000
_cell.angle_alpha   90.00
_cell.angle_beta   90.00
_cell.angle_gamma   90.00
#
_symmetry.space_group_name_H-M   'P 1'
#
loop_
_entity.id
_entity.type
_entity.pdbx_description
1 polymer ?
#
loop_
_entity_poly.entity_id
_entity_poly.type
_entity_poly.pdbx_seq_one_letter_code
_entity_poly.pdbx_strand_id
1 'polypeptide(L)'
;MIRLIRSKGVGVYFVSQNPADIPDAVLGQLGNRVQHALRAFTPKDQKAVKTAAQTMRANPAFSTEQAIQELGTGEALISFLDEKGSPSVVERGDGYRPLLANGAGQR
;
A
#
# COMPACT_ATOMS: atom_id res chain seq x y z
N MET A 1 -18.96 -2.98 12.83
CA MET A 1 -19.11 -4.06 11.84
C MET A 1 -17.81 -4.87 11.69
N ILE A 2 -16.70 -4.30 11.20
CA ILE A 2 -15.46 -5.04 10.85
C ILE A 2 -14.86 -5.85 12.02
N ARG A 3 -14.92 -5.35 13.27
CA ARG A 3 -14.49 -6.11 14.47
C ARG A 3 -15.20 -7.46 14.67
N LEU A 4 -16.47 -7.60 14.26
CA LEU A 4 -17.25 -8.84 14.42
C LEU A 4 -16.89 -9.91 13.37
N ILE A 5 -16.26 -9.53 12.27
CA ILE A 5 -16.05 -10.38 11.10
C ILE A 5 -14.82 -11.29 11.29
N ARG A 6 -13.82 -10.84 12.07
CA ARG A 6 -12.57 -11.58 12.33
C ARG A 6 -12.81 -12.94 13.01
N SER A 7 -13.76 -13.03 13.94
CA SER A 7 -14.05 -14.28 14.68
C SER A 7 -14.84 -15.32 13.86
N LYS A 8 -15.29 -14.95 12.65
CA LYS A 8 -16.02 -15.83 11.72
C LYS A 8 -15.16 -16.30 10.54
N GLY A 9 -13.87 -15.96 10.51
CA GLY A 9 -12.96 -16.34 9.43
C GLY A 9 -13.22 -15.62 8.10
N VAL A 10 -13.89 -14.46 8.13
CA VAL A 10 -14.24 -13.71 6.92
C VAL A 10 -13.23 -12.57 6.71
N GLY A 11 -12.67 -12.48 5.51
CA GLY A 11 -11.79 -11.40 5.07
C GLY A 11 -12.55 -10.34 4.28
N VAL A 12 -12.25 -9.06 4.51
CA VAL A 12 -12.80 -7.94 3.74
C VAL A 12 -11.64 -7.16 3.13
N TYR A 13 -11.69 -6.97 1.82
CA TYR A 13 -10.69 -6.22 1.07
C TYR A 13 -11.34 -4.98 0.46
N PHE A 14 -10.71 -3.84 0.67
CA PHE A 14 -11.07 -2.59 0.02
C PHE A 14 -10.02 -2.30 -1.05
N VAL A 15 -10.47 -2.09 -2.28
CA VAL A 15 -9.61 -1.76 -3.41
C VAL A 15 -10.10 -0.44 -3.97
N SER A 16 -9.27 0.59 -3.91
CA SER A 16 -9.57 1.92 -4.42
C SER A 16 -8.32 2.53 -5.07
N GLN A 17 -8.53 3.40 -6.05
CA GLN A 17 -7.50 4.25 -6.64
C GLN A 17 -7.24 5.51 -5.81
N ASN A 18 -8.20 5.91 -4.97
CA ASN A 18 -8.09 7.08 -4.12
C ASN A 18 -8.31 6.67 -2.65
N PRO A 19 -7.31 6.84 -1.77
CA PRO A 19 -7.43 6.48 -0.36
C PRO A 19 -8.55 7.25 0.36
N ALA A 20 -8.93 8.44 -0.12
CA ALA A 20 -10.01 9.23 0.48
C ALA A 20 -11.42 8.64 0.25
N ASP A 21 -11.57 7.65 -0.63
CA ASP A 21 -12.86 6.99 -0.87
C ASP A 21 -13.22 6.02 0.26
N ILE A 22 -12.26 5.67 1.12
CA ILE A 22 -12.47 4.78 2.26
C ILE A 22 -12.51 5.64 3.53
N PRO A 23 -13.58 5.57 4.34
CA PRO A 23 -13.68 6.34 5.58
C PRO A 23 -12.55 6.01 6.57
N ASP A 24 -12.04 7.03 7.28
CA ASP A 24 -10.95 6.88 8.26
C ASP A 24 -11.24 5.82 9.35
N ALA A 25 -12.49 5.73 9.79
CA ALA A 25 -12.94 4.74 10.76
C ALA A 25 -12.77 3.29 10.28
N VAL A 26 -12.79 3.08 8.95
CA VAL A 26 -12.51 1.79 8.30
C VAL A 26 -11.01 1.64 8.08
N LEU A 27 -10.32 2.65 7.55
CA LEU A 27 -8.87 2.64 7.32
C LEU A 27 -8.07 2.30 8.58
N GLY A 28 -8.48 2.84 9.74
CA GLY A 28 -7.86 2.54 11.04
C GLY A 28 -8.06 1.11 11.52
N GLN A 29 -8.98 0.34 10.92
CA GLN A 29 -9.23 -1.06 11.25
C GLN A 29 -8.56 -2.03 10.26
N LEU A 30 -8.03 -1.53 9.15
CA LEU A 30 -7.28 -2.33 8.18
C LEU A 30 -5.84 -2.49 8.65
N GLY A 31 -5.48 -3.74 9.00
CA GLY A 31 -4.12 -4.08 9.44
C GLY A 31 -3.17 -4.43 8.29
N ASN A 32 -3.72 -5.00 7.21
CA ASN A 32 -2.98 -5.34 6.00
C ASN A 32 -3.14 -4.23 4.98
N ARG A 33 -2.04 -3.82 4.34
CA ARG A 33 -2.02 -2.80 3.29
C ARG A 33 -1.14 -3.22 2.13
N VAL A 34 -1.64 -2.94 0.93
CA VAL A 34 -0.92 -3.05 -0.34
C VAL A 34 -1.18 -1.77 -1.11
N GLN A 35 -0.13 -1.01 -1.40
CA GLN A 35 -0.20 0.26 -2.11
C GLN A 35 0.63 0.21 -3.37
N HIS A 36 -0.04 0.37 -4.51
CA HIS A 36 0.63 0.50 -5.81
C HIS A 36 1.04 1.95 -6.05
N ALA A 37 1.78 2.16 -7.14
CA ALA A 37 2.22 3.48 -7.57
C ALA A 37 1.07 4.49 -7.63
N LEU A 38 1.28 5.66 -7.01
CA LEU A 38 0.39 6.80 -7.16
C LEU A 38 1.15 7.92 -7.88
N ARG A 39 0.54 8.45 -8.94
CA ARG A 39 1.11 9.56 -9.70
C ARG A 39 0.52 10.87 -9.17
N ALA A 40 1.39 11.71 -8.60
CA ALA A 40 0.97 12.99 -8.04
C ALA A 40 1.28 14.14 -9.01
N PHE A 41 0.25 14.69 -9.65
CA PHE A 41 0.38 15.84 -10.55
C PHE A 41 -0.30 17.10 -9.99
N THR A 42 -1.27 16.92 -9.10
CA THR A 42 -2.01 18.01 -8.46
C THR A 42 -1.74 18.05 -6.94
N PRO A 43 -2.00 19.20 -6.28
CA PRO A 43 -1.93 19.28 -4.81
C PRO A 43 -2.84 18.27 -4.10
N LYS A 44 -3.95 17.88 -4.74
CA LYS A 44 -4.86 16.85 -4.22
C LYS A 44 -4.17 15.49 -4.22
N ASP A 45 -3.47 15.15 -5.29
CA ASP A 45 -2.77 13.87 -5.40
C ASP A 45 -1.60 13.79 -4.43
N GLN A 46 -0.86 14.88 -4.23
CA GLN A 46 0.21 14.95 -3.23
C GLN A 46 -0.33 14.67 -1.82
N LYS A 47 -1.49 15.24 -1.48
CA LYS A 47 -2.17 14.91 -0.21
C LYS A 47 -2.54 13.43 -0.13
N ALA A 48 -3.06 12.85 -1.21
CA ALA A 48 -3.40 11.43 -1.26
C ALA A 48 -2.17 10.53 -1.04
N VAL A 49 -1.03 10.83 -1.69
CA VAL A 49 0.23 10.11 -1.49
C VAL A 49 0.68 10.21 -0.04
N LYS A 50 0.67 11.41 0.53
CA LYS A 50 1.06 11.64 1.92
C LYS A 50 0.18 10.88 2.90
N THR A 51 -1.14 10.94 2.71
CA THR A 51 -2.10 10.19 3.54
C THR A 51 -1.85 8.69 3.43
N ALA A 52 -1.68 8.15 2.22
CA ALA A 52 -1.38 6.74 2.02
C ALA A 52 -0.10 6.32 2.75
N ALA A 53 0.98 7.10 2.61
CA ALA A 53 2.26 6.85 3.27
C ALA A 53 2.14 6.84 4.81
N GLN A 54 1.38 7.79 5.38
CA GLN A 54 1.17 7.90 6.82
C GLN A 54 0.32 6.77 7.41
N THR A 55 -0.47 6.08 6.59
CA THR A 55 -1.24 4.92 7.05
C THR A 55 -0.39 3.66 7.21
N MET A 56 0.86 3.67 6.73
CA MET A 56 1.78 2.55 6.82
C MET A 56 2.77 2.72 7.96
N ARG A 57 3.29 1.59 8.47
CA ARG A 57 4.38 1.62 9.43
C ARG A 57 5.65 2.08 8.72
N ALA A 58 6.27 3.14 9.24
CA ALA A 58 7.47 3.73 8.66
C ALA A 58 8.62 2.72 8.58
N ASN A 59 9.37 2.78 7.49
CA ASN A 59 10.61 2.03 7.31
C ASN A 59 11.81 2.98 7.48
N PRO A 60 12.79 2.69 8.35
CA PRO A 60 13.98 3.53 8.48
C PRO A 60 14.90 3.50 7.24
N ALA A 61 14.78 2.49 6.37
CA ALA A 61 15.61 2.35 5.18
C ALA A 61 15.18 3.26 4.02
N PHE A 62 13.91 3.70 3.96
CA PHE A 62 13.42 4.56 2.89
C PHE A 62 12.18 5.35 3.29
N SER A 63 11.95 6.49 2.62
CA SER A 63 10.71 7.25 2.76
C SER A 63 9.58 6.57 1.99
N THR A 64 8.54 6.14 2.69
CA THR A 64 7.31 5.57 2.09
C THR A 64 6.68 6.53 1.09
N GLU A 65 6.68 7.83 1.37
CA GLU A 65 6.08 8.87 0.50
C GLU A 65 6.81 9.01 -0.84
N GLN A 66 8.15 8.94 -0.82
CA GLN A 66 8.95 8.95 -2.04
C GLN A 66 8.80 7.61 -2.77
N ALA A 67 8.86 6.50 -2.03
CA ALA A 67 8.76 5.18 -2.59
C ALA A 67 7.46 4.98 -3.38
N ILE A 68 6.30 5.43 -2.87
CA ILE A 68 5.00 5.35 -3.57
C ILE A 68 5.05 5.98 -4.97
N GLN A 69 5.80 7.07 -5.14
CA GLN A 69 5.88 7.78 -6.42
C GLN A 69 6.87 7.14 -7.39
N GLU A 70 7.92 6.52 -6.85
CA GLU A 70 8.97 5.84 -7.59
C GLU A 70 8.57 4.46 -8.09
N LEU A 71 7.53 3.85 -7.49
CA LEU A 71 7.07 2.51 -7.88
C LEU A 71 6.80 2.42 -9.40
N GLY A 72 7.34 1.36 -10.00
CA GLY A 72 7.06 0.94 -11.36
C GLY A 72 5.69 0.25 -11.50
N THR A 73 5.31 -0.05 -12.74
CA THR A 73 4.12 -0.88 -13.01
C THR A 73 4.37 -2.31 -12.53
N GLY A 74 3.48 -2.83 -11.68
CA GLY A 74 3.64 -4.13 -11.04
C GLY A 74 4.44 -4.09 -9.74
N GLU A 75 4.87 -2.92 -9.27
CA GLU A 75 5.50 -2.78 -7.95
C GLU A 75 4.49 -2.25 -6.93
N ALA A 76 4.64 -2.68 -5.68
CA ALA A 76 3.80 -2.24 -4.58
C ALA A 76 4.59 -2.11 -3.28
N LEU A 77 4.11 -1.23 -2.40
CA LEU A 77 4.45 -1.22 -0.99
C LEU A 77 3.49 -2.10 -0.23
N ILE A 78 4.05 -3.00 0.58
CA ILE A 78 3.30 -4.05 1.27
C ILE A 78 3.61 -3.95 2.77
N SER A 79 2.56 -4.00 3.59
CA SER A 79 2.65 -4.11 5.04
C SER A 79 1.56 -5.07 5.51
N PHE A 80 1.98 -6.23 6.01
CA PHE A 80 1.08 -7.25 6.52
C PHE A 80 1.17 -7.35 8.03
N LEU A 81 0.14 -7.91 8.66
CA LEU A 81 0.16 -8.18 10.08
C LEU A 81 1.20 -9.28 10.41
N ASP A 82 1.99 -9.05 11.47
CA ASP A 82 2.85 -10.06 12.07
C ASP A 82 2.05 -11.09 12.89
N GLU A 83 2.74 -12.08 13.45
CA GLU A 83 2.12 -13.13 14.28
C GLU A 83 1.39 -12.58 15.52
N LYS A 84 1.74 -11.36 15.95
CA LYS A 84 1.11 -10.65 17.08
C LYS A 84 -0.05 -9.76 16.62
N GLY A 85 -0.39 -9.77 15.33
CA GLY A 85 -1.46 -8.98 14.75
C GLY A 85 -1.14 -7.49 14.64
N SER A 86 0.14 -7.11 14.70
CA SER A 86 0.63 -5.74 14.51
C SER A 86 1.15 -5.55 13.07
N PRO A 87 0.93 -4.39 12.44
CA PRO A 87 1.47 -4.13 11.10
C PRO A 87 3.01 -4.24 11.08
N SER A 88 3.54 -4.99 10.12
CA SER A 88 4.97 -5.07 9.84
C SER A 88 5.49 -3.74 9.28
N VAL A 89 6.80 -3.56 9.32
CA VAL A 89 7.46 -2.47 8.58
C VAL A 89 7.10 -2.61 7.09
N VAL A 90 6.86 -1.47 6.43
CA VAL A 90 6.54 -1.48 5.00
C VAL A 90 7.74 -1.92 4.18
N GLU A 91 7.50 -2.79 3.20
CA GLU A 91 8.51 -3.30 2.27
C GLU A 91 8.08 -3.05 0.83
N ARG A 92 9.04 -2.93 -0.07
CA ARG A 92 8.79 -2.94 -1.53
C ARG A 92 8.67 -4.40 -1.96
N GLY A 93 7.61 -4.73 -2.71
CA GLY A 93 7.40 -6.04 -3.29
C GLY A 93 7.06 -5.95 -4.77
N ASP A 94 7.57 -6.89 -5.54
CA ASP A 94 7.23 -7.07 -6.95
C ASP A 94 5.92 -7.85 -7.07
N GLY A 95 4.81 -7.13 -7.17
CA GLY A 95 3.50 -7.66 -7.49
C GLY A 95 3.36 -7.93 -8.99
N TYR A 96 4.02 -8.98 -9.48
CA TYR A 96 3.95 -9.46 -10.87
C TYR A 96 4.44 -8.43 -11.92
N ARG A 97 5.75 -8.47 -12.20
CA ARG A 97 6.35 -7.79 -13.35
C ARG A 97 6.11 -8.63 -14.61
N PRO A 98 5.40 -8.14 -15.64
CA PRO A 98 5.22 -8.91 -16.88
C PRO A 98 6.59 -9.26 -17.48
N LEU A 99 6.82 -10.54 -17.77
CA LEU A 99 8.09 -11.07 -18.32
C LEU A 99 8.59 -10.35 -19.59
N LEU A 100 7.71 -9.59 -20.25
CA LEU A 100 8.04 -8.79 -21.44
C LEU A 100 8.89 -7.53 -21.12
N ALA A 101 9.00 -7.12 -19.86
CA ALA A 101 9.79 -5.94 -19.45
C ALA A 101 11.30 -6.21 -19.31
N ASN A 102 11.76 -7.46 -19.42
CA ASN A 102 13.17 -7.85 -19.28
C ASN A 102 13.97 -7.84 -20.60
N GLY A 103 13.42 -7.31 -21.69
CA GLY A 103 14.03 -7.38 -23.04
C GLY A 103 14.67 -6.10 -23.58
N ALA A 104 14.63 -4.97 -22.87
CA ALA A 104 15.14 -3.70 -23.39
C ALA A 104 16.15 -3.07 -22.43
N GLY A 105 17.42 -3.51 -22.52
CA GLY A 105 18.52 -2.78 -21.89
C GLY A 105 19.46 -3.62 -21.03
N GLN A 106 20.01 -4.69 -21.57
CA GLN A 106 21.36 -5.12 -21.20
C GLN A 106 22.19 -5.16 -22.48
N ARG A 107 23.08 -4.17 -22.59
CA ARG A 107 24.31 -4.29 -23.38
C ARG A 107 25.29 -5.15 -22.60
#